data_AF-A0A2M9ZGE8-F1
#
_entry.id   AF-A0A2M9ZGE8-F1
#
_cell.length_a   1.000
_cell.length_b   1.000
_cell.length_c   1.000
_cell.angle_alpha   90.00
_cell.angle_beta   90.00
_cell.angle_gamma   90.00
#
_symmetry.space_group_name_H-M   'P 1'
#
loop_
_entity.id
_entity.type
_entity.pdbx_description
1 polymer ?
#
loop_
_entity_poly.entity_id
_entity_poly.type
_entity_poly.pdbx_seq_one_letter_code
_entity_poly.pdbx_strand_id
1 'polypeptide(L)'
;MAFKRSIIASASEDRLENLILERLKSGADKERIDQRIWDLFGEVWCIMFTDLSGFSRGVEKFGIIHFLQTIHESERILVPVIEDHDGILLKSEGDSFLVIFRNVAKGLQAAIRMQKELVEYNKNKIPEEKILLCVGLGYGKVLKIGDIDVFGSEVNTASKLGEDTAEAGEILLTQSVFDNAENLEYKFEPIQDVPAGTTGAYRLVY
;
A
#
# COMPACT_ATOMS: atom_id res chain seq x y z
N MET A 1 10.59 15.35 13.66
CA MET A 1 9.61 16.29 13.06
C MET A 1 8.23 15.68 13.24
N ALA A 2 7.21 16.45 13.61
CA ALA A 2 5.88 15.92 13.90
C ALA A 2 5.13 15.58 12.59
N PHE A 3 4.82 14.30 12.36
CA PHE A 3 4.06 13.80 11.21
C PHE A 3 2.54 13.86 11.47
N LYS A 4 1.97 15.05 11.65
CA LYS A 4 0.50 15.21 11.57
C LYS A 4 0.13 16.43 10.74
N ARG A 5 -0.43 16.18 9.56
CA ARG A 5 -1.02 17.21 8.68
C ARG A 5 -2.32 17.73 9.29
N SER A 6 -2.52 19.04 9.25
CA SER A 6 -3.83 19.68 9.45
C SER A 6 -4.77 19.30 8.30
N ILE A 7 -6.04 19.05 8.60
CA ILE A 7 -7.09 18.83 7.59
C ILE A 7 -7.33 20.15 6.85
N ILE A 8 -6.68 20.33 5.71
CA ILE A 8 -7.02 21.35 4.70
C ILE A 8 -7.49 20.54 3.51
N ALA A 9 -8.78 20.62 3.17
CA ALA A 9 -9.29 20.02 1.94
C ALA A 9 -8.52 20.62 0.76
N SER A 10 -7.95 19.75 -0.06
CA SER A 10 -7.21 20.14 -1.26
C SER A 10 -8.17 20.46 -2.39
N ALA A 11 -7.74 21.29 -3.35
CA ALA A 11 -8.53 21.62 -4.54
C ALA A 11 -8.92 20.36 -5.37
N SER A 12 -8.17 19.26 -5.22
CA SER A 12 -8.48 17.98 -5.85
C SER A 12 -9.68 17.28 -5.19
N GLU A 13 -9.74 17.27 -3.85
CA GLU A 13 -10.86 16.69 -3.10
C GLU A 13 -12.16 17.44 -3.37
N ASP A 14 -12.15 18.77 -3.26
CA ASP A 14 -13.31 19.61 -3.55
C ASP A 14 -13.84 19.38 -4.97
N ARG A 15 -12.93 19.20 -5.93
CA ARG A 15 -13.30 18.96 -7.33
C ARG A 15 -13.93 17.59 -7.52
N LEU A 16 -13.39 16.55 -6.88
CA LEU A 16 -13.99 15.22 -6.92
C LEU A 16 -15.38 15.25 -6.27
N GLU A 17 -15.51 15.87 -5.09
CA GLU A 17 -16.79 15.97 -4.38
C GLU A 17 -17.86 16.64 -5.26
N ASN A 18 -17.53 17.76 -5.89
CA ASN A 18 -18.46 18.45 -6.80
C ASN A 18 -18.91 17.57 -7.99
N LEU A 19 -18.00 16.79 -8.57
CA LEU A 19 -18.33 15.87 -9.67
C LEU A 19 -19.21 14.71 -9.19
N ILE A 20 -18.96 14.18 -7.98
CA ILE A 20 -19.81 13.16 -7.38
C ILE A 20 -21.21 13.72 -7.07
N LEU A 21 -21.31 14.94 -6.54
CA LEU A 21 -22.59 15.63 -6.32
C LEU A 21 -23.33 15.87 -7.63
N GLU A 22 -22.63 16.21 -8.72
CA GLU A 22 -23.22 16.31 -10.06
C GLU A 22 -23.77 14.94 -10.52
N ARG A 23 -23.00 13.86 -10.32
CA ARG A 23 -23.36 12.49 -10.70
C ARG A 23 -24.58 11.95 -9.96
N LEU A 24 -24.81 12.39 -8.73
CA LEU A 24 -25.94 11.95 -7.89
C LEU A 24 -27.29 12.56 -8.32
N LYS A 25 -27.29 13.62 -9.13
CA LYS A 25 -28.53 14.28 -9.57
C LYS A 25 -29.35 13.35 -10.48
N SER A 26 -30.67 13.44 -10.35
CA SER A 26 -31.59 12.74 -11.26
C SER A 26 -31.39 13.25 -12.70
N GLY A 27 -31.30 12.32 -13.66
CA GLY A 27 -31.05 12.65 -15.08
C GLY A 27 -29.62 13.07 -15.42
N ALA A 28 -28.67 12.95 -14.48
CA ALA A 28 -27.26 13.24 -14.77
C ALA A 28 -26.69 12.27 -15.82
N ASP A 29 -25.91 12.83 -16.74
CA ASP A 29 -25.11 12.07 -17.69
C ASP A 29 -23.90 11.46 -16.97
N LYS A 30 -24.07 10.24 -16.48
CA LYS A 30 -23.04 9.55 -15.67
C LYS A 30 -21.81 9.20 -16.49
N GLU A 31 -21.95 8.85 -17.77
CA GLU A 31 -20.81 8.48 -18.62
C GLU A 31 -19.88 9.66 -18.83
N ARG A 32 -20.43 10.84 -19.16
CA ARG A 32 -19.63 12.07 -19.30
C ARG A 32 -18.95 12.47 -18.00
N ILE A 33 -19.64 12.34 -16.87
CA ILE A 33 -19.06 12.68 -15.55
C ILE A 33 -17.95 11.70 -15.18
N ASP A 34 -18.17 10.40 -15.39
CA ASP A 34 -17.18 9.36 -15.10
C ASP A 34 -15.93 9.55 -15.96
N GLN A 35 -16.09 9.87 -17.26
CA GLN A 35 -14.96 10.21 -18.13
C GLN A 35 -14.19 11.42 -17.62
N ARG A 36 -14.89 12.48 -17.20
CA ARG A 36 -14.26 13.70 -16.66
C ARG A 36 -13.50 13.44 -15.37
N ILE A 37 -13.99 12.56 -14.50
CA ILE A 37 -13.28 12.12 -13.28
C ILE A 37 -11.99 11.40 -13.69
N TRP A 38 -12.04 10.48 -14.65
CA TRP A 38 -10.87 9.77 -15.15
C TRP A 38 -9.86 10.70 -15.85
N ASP A 39 -10.30 11.72 -16.58
CA ASP A 39 -9.41 12.68 -17.23
C ASP A 39 -8.67 13.56 -16.22
N LEU A 40 -9.30 13.85 -15.07
CA LEU A 40 -8.73 14.72 -14.04
C LEU A 40 -7.81 13.99 -13.06
N PHE A 41 -8.15 12.75 -12.70
CA PHE A 41 -7.51 12.03 -11.58
C PHE A 41 -6.93 10.67 -11.98
N GLY A 42 -7.21 10.21 -13.22
CA GLY A 42 -6.77 8.93 -13.71
C GLY A 42 -5.28 8.90 -13.96
N GLU A 43 -4.57 8.06 -13.22
CA GLU A 43 -3.14 7.83 -13.38
C GLU A 43 -2.81 6.34 -13.32
N VAL A 44 -1.61 5.96 -13.75
CA VAL A 44 -1.09 4.59 -13.60
C VAL A 44 0.04 4.60 -12.58
N TRP A 45 -0.12 3.82 -11.52
CA TRP A 45 0.83 3.75 -10.40
C TRP A 45 1.07 2.29 -9.98
N CYS A 46 2.19 2.05 -9.32
CA CYS A 46 2.40 0.86 -8.50
C CYS A 46 1.96 1.21 -7.08
N ILE A 47 1.07 0.40 -6.52
CA ILE A 47 0.48 0.58 -5.20
C ILE A 47 1.14 -0.46 -4.29
N MET A 48 1.65 -0.03 -3.17
CA MET A 48 2.10 -0.89 -2.09
C MET A 48 1.20 -0.66 -0.88
N PHE A 49 0.65 -1.75 -0.37
CA PHE A 49 0.02 -1.78 0.94
C PHE A 49 0.90 -2.63 1.85
N THR A 50 1.14 -2.14 3.07
CA THR A 50 1.87 -2.91 4.08
C THR A 50 1.05 -3.00 5.33
N ASP A 51 1.16 -4.11 6.05
CA ASP A 51 0.53 -4.31 7.36
C ASP A 51 1.49 -5.02 8.32
N LEU A 52 1.36 -4.80 9.63
CA LEU A 52 2.18 -5.52 10.61
C LEU A 52 1.50 -6.81 11.07
N SER A 53 2.12 -7.94 10.77
CA SER A 53 1.60 -9.24 11.20
C SER A 53 1.57 -9.37 12.72
N GLY A 54 0.45 -9.86 13.25
CA GLY A 54 0.30 -10.20 14.67
C GLY A 54 -0.11 -9.03 15.56
N PHE A 55 -0.41 -7.87 14.97
CA PHE A 55 -0.86 -6.64 15.62
C PHE A 55 -1.92 -6.89 16.71
N SER A 56 -3.09 -7.42 16.33
CA SER A 56 -4.21 -7.65 17.25
C SER A 56 -3.92 -8.64 18.38
N ARG A 57 -3.08 -9.66 18.14
CA ARG A 57 -2.72 -10.67 19.15
C ARG A 57 -1.69 -10.13 20.15
N GLY A 58 -0.86 -9.17 19.75
CA GLY A 58 0.15 -8.55 20.62
C GLY A 58 -0.44 -7.61 21.67
N VAL A 59 -1.52 -6.87 21.33
CA VAL A 59 -2.13 -5.87 22.22
C VAL A 59 -2.69 -6.50 23.50
N GLU A 60 -3.37 -7.64 23.41
CA GLU A 60 -3.92 -8.31 24.58
C GLU A 60 -2.85 -8.75 25.58
N LYS A 61 -1.65 -9.11 25.08
CA LYS A 61 -0.57 -9.65 25.91
C LYS A 61 0.35 -8.55 26.48
N PHE A 62 0.62 -7.49 25.73
CA PHE A 62 1.63 -6.47 26.09
C PHE A 62 1.06 -5.07 26.34
N GLY A 63 -0.23 -4.88 26.07
CA GLY A 63 -0.91 -3.60 26.22
C GLY A 63 -0.61 -2.62 25.09
N ILE A 64 -1.44 -1.57 25.05
CA ILE A 64 -1.46 -0.59 23.96
C ILE A 64 -0.17 0.24 23.84
N ILE A 65 0.59 0.42 24.93
CA ILE A 65 1.81 1.26 24.92
C ILE A 65 2.94 0.58 24.14
N HIS A 66 3.18 -0.71 24.41
CA HIS A 66 4.20 -1.52 23.70
C HIS A 66 3.97 -1.52 22.18
N PHE A 67 2.70 -1.53 21.82
CA PHE A 67 2.25 -1.53 20.45
C PHE A 67 2.45 -0.20 19.74
N LEU A 68 2.09 0.92 20.39
CA LEU A 68 2.39 2.25 19.86
C LEU A 68 3.89 2.45 19.65
N GLN A 69 4.72 1.86 20.53
CA GLN A 69 6.17 1.83 20.34
C GLN A 69 6.57 1.00 19.11
N THR A 70 5.92 -0.13 18.85
CA THR A 70 6.19 -0.98 17.68
C THR A 70 5.85 -0.27 16.37
N ILE A 71 4.69 0.41 16.30
CA ILE A 71 4.30 1.27 15.17
C ILE A 71 5.32 2.40 14.98
N HIS A 72 5.72 3.05 16.07
CA HIS A 72 6.70 4.14 15.97
C HIS A 72 8.06 3.66 15.42
N GLU A 73 8.54 2.50 15.88
CA GLU A 73 9.77 1.92 15.37
C GLU A 73 9.63 1.45 13.91
N SER A 74 8.47 0.91 13.51
CA SER A 74 8.24 0.54 12.11
C SER A 74 8.26 1.76 11.20
N GLU A 75 7.59 2.86 11.57
CA GLU A 75 7.65 4.14 10.86
C GLU A 75 9.10 4.65 10.74
N ARG A 76 9.85 4.62 11.85
CA ARG A 76 11.25 5.09 11.90
C ARG A 76 12.16 4.31 10.94
N ILE A 77 11.89 3.03 10.71
CA ILE A 77 12.71 2.14 9.87
C ILE A 77 12.23 2.18 8.41
N LEU A 78 10.92 2.14 8.19
CA LEU A 78 10.34 1.89 6.87
C LEU A 78 10.12 3.17 6.05
N VAL A 79 9.79 4.30 6.68
CA VAL A 79 9.57 5.56 5.95
C VAL A 79 10.81 6.03 5.19
N PRO A 80 12.04 5.97 5.75
CA PRO A 80 13.25 6.28 4.98
C PRO A 80 13.44 5.38 3.76
N VAL A 81 13.08 4.10 3.85
CA VAL A 81 13.17 3.17 2.70
C VAL A 81 12.21 3.57 1.58
N ILE A 82 11.01 4.07 1.93
CA ILE A 82 10.05 4.61 0.95
C ILE A 82 10.68 5.80 0.21
N GLU A 83 11.23 6.75 0.96
CA GLU A 83 11.83 7.98 0.40
C GLU A 83 13.05 7.66 -0.49
N ASP A 84 13.93 6.75 -0.05
CA ASP A 84 15.13 6.32 -0.81
C ASP A 84 14.79 5.65 -2.16
N HIS A 85 13.55 5.18 -2.33
CA HIS A 85 13.05 4.54 -3.55
C HIS A 85 12.04 5.40 -4.30
N ASP A 86 12.02 6.72 -4.07
CA ASP A 86 11.12 7.68 -4.72
C ASP A 86 9.62 7.35 -4.51
N GLY A 87 9.31 6.69 -3.40
CA GLY A 87 7.94 6.37 -3.01
C GLY A 87 7.23 7.57 -2.37
N ILE A 88 5.91 7.63 -2.53
CA ILE A 88 5.06 8.63 -1.88
C ILE A 88 4.17 7.91 -0.87
N LEU A 89 4.43 8.11 0.42
CA LEU A 89 3.55 7.67 1.49
C LEU A 89 2.29 8.53 1.50
N LEU A 90 1.16 7.96 1.08
CA LEU A 90 -0.13 8.67 1.04
C LEU A 90 -0.78 8.67 2.42
N LYS A 91 -0.82 7.51 3.08
CA LYS A 91 -1.47 7.32 4.38
C LYS A 91 -0.72 6.35 5.27
N SER A 92 -0.79 6.63 6.57
CA SER A 92 -0.47 5.72 7.67
C SER A 92 -1.73 5.58 8.50
N GLU A 93 -2.28 4.36 8.55
CA GLU A 93 -3.51 4.03 9.29
C GLU A 93 -3.20 2.92 10.28
N GLY A 94 -2.91 3.30 11.53
CA GLY A 94 -2.46 2.35 12.54
C GLY A 94 -1.04 1.87 12.24
N ASP A 95 -0.90 0.59 11.93
CA ASP A 95 0.32 -0.08 11.48
C ASP A 95 0.43 -0.27 9.97
N SER A 96 -0.63 0.09 9.26
CA SER A 96 -0.68 -0.09 7.82
C SER A 96 -0.18 1.16 7.07
N PHE A 97 0.56 0.95 5.98
CA PHE A 97 0.96 2.02 5.07
C PHE A 97 0.35 1.82 3.68
N LEU A 98 -0.11 2.94 3.11
CA LEU A 98 -0.48 3.02 1.70
C LEU A 98 0.52 3.92 0.97
N VAL A 99 1.27 3.30 0.07
CA VAL A 99 2.40 3.92 -0.63
C VAL A 99 2.21 3.76 -2.13
N ILE A 100 2.61 4.77 -2.91
CA ILE A 100 2.63 4.68 -4.36
C ILE A 100 4.04 4.90 -4.92
N PHE A 101 4.35 4.16 -6.00
CA PHE A 101 5.60 4.24 -6.74
C PHE A 101 5.32 4.44 -8.22
N ARG A 102 6.15 5.22 -8.91
CA ARG A 102 5.91 5.52 -10.33
C ARG A 102 6.00 4.30 -11.24
N ASN A 103 6.69 3.25 -10.82
CA ASN A 103 6.83 2.00 -11.55
C ASN A 103 6.98 0.81 -10.60
N VAL A 104 6.77 -0.40 -11.15
CA VAL A 104 6.86 -1.67 -10.43
C VAL A 104 8.26 -1.93 -9.86
N ALA A 105 9.31 -1.59 -10.59
CA ALA A 105 10.69 -1.84 -10.14
C ALA A 105 10.99 -1.13 -8.81
N LYS A 106 10.58 0.13 -8.66
CA LYS A 106 10.75 0.89 -7.41
C LYS A 106 9.96 0.28 -6.26
N GLY A 107 8.70 -0.12 -6.50
CA GLY A 107 7.89 -0.80 -5.49
C GLY A 107 8.50 -2.11 -5.02
N LEU A 108 8.98 -2.96 -5.94
CA LEU A 108 9.65 -4.22 -5.59
C LEU A 108 10.96 -3.98 -4.83
N GLN A 109 11.80 -3.05 -5.29
CA GLN A 109 13.07 -2.72 -4.61
C GLN A 109 12.83 -2.21 -3.18
N ALA A 110 11.86 -1.32 -3.00
CA ALA A 110 11.47 -0.82 -1.70
C ALA A 110 10.99 -1.96 -0.79
N ALA A 111 10.09 -2.83 -1.26
CA ALA A 111 9.57 -3.95 -0.49
C ALA A 111 10.68 -4.90 -0.03
N ILE A 112 11.59 -5.27 -0.93
CA ILE A 112 12.76 -6.11 -0.61
C ILE A 112 13.63 -5.42 0.43
N ARG A 113 13.89 -4.12 0.27
CA ARG A 113 14.73 -3.37 1.21
C ARG A 113 14.09 -3.28 2.59
N MET A 114 12.78 -3.02 2.68
CA MET A 114 12.03 -3.01 3.92
C MET A 114 12.18 -4.34 4.67
N GLN A 115 11.96 -5.46 4.00
CA GLN A 115 12.09 -6.78 4.62
C GLN A 115 13.52 -7.03 5.13
N LYS A 116 14.55 -6.64 4.36
CA LYS A 116 15.95 -6.76 4.78
C LYS A 116 16.29 -5.91 6.01
N GLU A 117 15.81 -4.66 6.07
CA GLU A 117 15.99 -3.78 7.24
C GLU A 117 15.33 -4.38 8.49
N LEU A 118 14.13 -4.94 8.34
CA LEU A 118 13.43 -5.57 9.46
C LEU A 118 14.11 -6.86 9.91
N VAL A 119 14.65 -7.67 9.00
CA VAL A 119 15.45 -8.84 9.36
C VAL A 119 16.65 -8.44 10.22
N GLU A 120 17.38 -7.40 9.84
CA GLU A 120 18.52 -6.90 10.63
C GLU A 120 18.07 -6.32 11.98
N TYR A 121 17.03 -5.48 11.99
CA TYR A 121 16.48 -4.90 13.22
C TYR A 121 16.02 -5.99 14.22
N ASN A 122 15.39 -7.05 13.73
CA ASN A 122 14.81 -8.12 14.53
C ASN A 122 15.83 -9.10 15.13
N LYS A 123 17.11 -9.07 14.73
CA LYS A 123 18.13 -10.05 15.19
C LYS A 123 18.31 -10.07 16.71
N ASN A 124 18.28 -8.91 17.34
CA ASN A 124 18.53 -8.75 18.78
C ASN A 124 17.24 -8.51 19.58
N LYS A 125 16.08 -8.81 18.98
CA LYS A 125 14.77 -8.56 19.55
C LYS A 125 14.13 -9.85 20.04
N ILE A 126 13.50 -9.77 21.21
CA ILE A 126 12.60 -10.81 21.66
C ILE A 126 11.43 -10.91 20.67
N PRO A 127 10.80 -12.09 20.49
CA PRO A 127 9.71 -12.28 19.54
C PRO A 127 8.62 -11.20 19.58
N GLU A 128 8.33 -10.69 20.78
CA GLU A 128 7.34 -9.67 21.08
C GLU A 128 7.69 -8.25 20.60
N GLU A 129 8.98 -7.98 20.38
CA GLU A 129 9.48 -6.70 19.89
C GLU A 129 9.83 -6.74 18.40
N LYS A 130 9.66 -7.92 17.76
CA LYS A 130 9.93 -8.05 16.35
C LYS A 130 8.86 -7.35 15.53
N ILE A 131 9.30 -6.59 14.55
CA ILE A 131 8.43 -5.97 13.57
C ILE A 131 8.35 -6.93 12.39
N LEU A 132 7.18 -7.54 12.20
CA LEU A 132 6.92 -8.50 11.13
C LEU A 132 6.01 -7.84 10.10
N LEU A 133 6.49 -7.72 8.86
CA LEU A 133 5.82 -6.96 7.82
C LEU A 133 5.22 -7.90 6.77
N CYS A 134 3.97 -7.65 6.42
CA CYS A 134 3.31 -8.22 5.27
C CYS A 134 3.21 -7.15 4.19
N VAL A 135 3.43 -7.51 2.92
CA VAL A 135 3.43 -6.55 1.80
C VAL A 135 2.58 -7.07 0.66
N GLY A 136 1.65 -6.24 0.18
CA GLY A 136 0.88 -6.45 -1.03
C GLY A 136 1.19 -5.38 -2.09
N LEU A 137 1.39 -5.79 -3.33
CA LEU A 137 1.69 -4.92 -4.47
C LEU A 137 0.65 -5.05 -5.58
N GLY A 138 0.16 -3.91 -6.07
CA GLY A 138 -0.70 -3.78 -7.25
C GLY A 138 -0.09 -2.83 -8.27
N TYR A 139 -0.52 -2.91 -9.53
CA TYR A 139 -0.08 -1.99 -10.57
C TYR A 139 -1.18 -1.75 -11.60
N GLY A 140 -1.52 -0.50 -11.86
CA GLY A 140 -2.54 -0.19 -12.86
C GLY A 140 -3.16 1.18 -12.71
N LYS A 141 -4.29 1.34 -13.41
CA LYS A 141 -5.01 2.61 -13.45
C LYS A 141 -5.78 2.83 -12.14
N VAL A 142 -5.58 4.00 -11.55
CA VAL A 142 -6.18 4.44 -10.28
C VAL A 142 -6.64 5.89 -10.39
N LEU A 143 -7.52 6.30 -9.48
CA LEU A 143 -7.88 7.69 -9.25
C LEU A 143 -7.01 8.24 -8.11
N LYS A 144 -5.99 9.04 -8.44
CA LYS A 144 -5.14 9.69 -7.43
C LYS A 144 -5.71 11.07 -7.08
N ILE A 145 -6.05 11.27 -5.81
CA ILE A 145 -6.66 12.51 -5.31
C ILE A 145 -5.63 13.30 -4.53
N GLY A 146 -4.96 14.21 -5.24
CA GLY A 146 -3.84 14.98 -4.66
C GLY A 146 -2.76 14.03 -4.12
N ASP A 147 -2.13 14.41 -3.01
CA ASP A 147 -1.17 13.56 -2.28
C ASP A 147 -1.78 13.06 -0.96
N ILE A 148 -3.06 12.68 -1.03
CA ILE A 148 -3.88 12.33 0.13
C ILE A 148 -4.48 10.94 -0.04
N ASP A 149 -5.01 10.62 -1.22
CA ASP A 149 -5.72 9.36 -1.42
C ASP A 149 -5.56 8.76 -2.82
N VAL A 150 -5.84 7.47 -2.91
CA VAL A 150 -5.85 6.73 -4.18
C VAL A 150 -6.92 5.65 -4.15
N PHE A 151 -7.70 5.56 -5.23
CA PHE A 151 -8.79 4.60 -5.36
C PHE A 151 -8.65 3.76 -6.64
N GLY A 152 -8.91 2.46 -6.55
CA GLY A 152 -8.92 1.59 -7.71
C GLY A 152 -8.96 0.12 -7.32
N SER A 153 -9.18 -0.75 -8.30
CA SER A 153 -9.14 -2.20 -8.10
C SER A 153 -7.78 -2.64 -7.57
N GLU A 154 -6.69 -2.12 -8.13
CA GLU A 154 -5.32 -2.45 -7.71
C GLU A 154 -5.03 -2.04 -6.26
N VAL A 155 -5.62 -0.96 -5.77
CA VAL A 155 -5.50 -0.55 -4.35
C VAL A 155 -6.16 -1.58 -3.46
N ASN A 156 -7.40 -1.98 -3.78
CA ASN A 156 -8.15 -2.96 -3.02
C ASN A 156 -7.50 -4.35 -3.04
N THR A 157 -6.99 -4.77 -4.19
CA THR A 157 -6.33 -6.07 -4.33
C THR A 157 -4.97 -6.09 -3.62
N ALA A 158 -4.18 -5.01 -3.71
CA ALA A 158 -2.93 -4.89 -2.96
C ALA A 158 -3.15 -4.90 -1.44
N SER A 159 -4.17 -4.19 -0.95
CA SER A 159 -4.54 -4.21 0.48
C SER A 159 -4.90 -5.61 0.95
N LYS A 160 -5.78 -6.33 0.24
CA LYS A 160 -6.13 -7.73 0.58
C LYS A 160 -4.91 -8.66 0.57
N LEU A 161 -4.04 -8.52 -0.43
CA LEU A 161 -2.81 -9.32 -0.47
C LEU A 161 -1.92 -9.05 0.74
N GLY A 162 -1.77 -7.78 1.14
CA GLY A 162 -0.90 -7.39 2.26
C GLY A 162 -1.49 -7.70 3.64
N GLU A 163 -2.80 -7.56 3.82
CA GLU A 163 -3.48 -7.68 5.12
C GLU A 163 -4.04 -9.09 5.35
N ASP A 164 -4.73 -9.67 4.36
CA ASP A 164 -5.49 -10.90 4.53
C ASP A 164 -4.70 -12.16 4.11
N THR A 165 -3.82 -12.04 3.10
CA THR A 165 -3.19 -13.21 2.44
C THR A 165 -1.72 -13.39 2.81
N ALA A 166 -0.93 -12.32 2.88
CA ALA A 166 0.50 -12.39 3.11
C ALA A 166 0.83 -12.86 4.53
N GLU A 167 1.75 -13.81 4.64
CA GLU A 167 2.35 -14.15 5.92
C GLU A 167 3.50 -13.20 6.28
N ALA A 168 3.90 -13.21 7.56
CA ALA A 168 5.02 -12.41 8.05
C ALA A 168 6.29 -12.59 7.20
N GLY A 169 6.77 -11.50 6.61
CA GLY A 169 7.96 -11.49 5.75
C GLY A 169 7.67 -11.75 4.27
N GLU A 170 6.43 -12.02 3.88
CA GLU A 170 6.06 -12.22 2.48
C GLU A 170 5.84 -10.90 1.74
N ILE A 171 6.15 -10.93 0.45
CA ILE A 171 5.81 -9.88 -0.52
C ILE A 171 4.95 -10.54 -1.59
N LEU A 172 3.67 -10.21 -1.59
CA LEU A 172 2.69 -10.70 -2.54
C LEU A 172 2.35 -9.63 -3.57
N LEU A 173 2.02 -10.05 -4.79
CA LEU A 173 1.78 -9.15 -5.90
C LEU A 173 0.71 -9.65 -6.89
N THR A 174 -0.01 -8.71 -7.50
CA THR A 174 -1.03 -8.99 -8.52
C THR A 174 -0.39 -9.46 -9.83
N GLN A 175 -1.21 -10.05 -10.71
CA GLN A 175 -0.80 -10.42 -12.06
C GLN A 175 -0.18 -9.23 -12.81
N SER A 176 -0.79 -8.05 -12.69
CA SER A 176 -0.31 -6.84 -13.37
C SER A 176 1.11 -6.45 -12.94
N VAL A 177 1.45 -6.62 -11.66
CA VAL A 177 2.82 -6.39 -11.18
C VAL A 177 3.78 -7.42 -11.78
N PHE A 178 3.40 -8.69 -11.82
CA PHE A 178 4.20 -9.76 -12.43
C PHE A 178 4.49 -9.48 -13.91
N ASP A 179 3.46 -9.15 -14.69
CA ASP A 179 3.57 -8.85 -16.13
C ASP A 179 4.44 -7.61 -16.40
N ASN A 180 4.50 -6.66 -15.46
CA ASN A 180 5.30 -5.45 -15.58
C ASN A 180 6.67 -5.55 -14.88
N ALA A 181 7.00 -6.72 -14.33
CA ALA A 181 8.29 -7.01 -13.71
C ALA A 181 9.25 -7.76 -14.65
N GLU A 182 8.85 -8.10 -15.89
CA GLU A 182 9.56 -9.00 -16.82
C GLU A 182 11.05 -8.67 -17.08
N ASN A 183 11.47 -7.43 -16.88
CA ASN A 183 12.87 -7.02 -17.07
C ASN A 183 13.72 -7.08 -15.78
N LEU A 184 13.19 -7.64 -14.71
CA LEU A 184 13.85 -7.72 -13.40
C LEU A 184 14.23 -9.17 -13.13
N GLU A 185 15.47 -9.40 -12.66
CA GLU A 185 15.97 -10.73 -12.29
C GLU A 185 15.40 -11.19 -10.93
N TYR A 186 14.07 -11.26 -10.83
CA TYR A 186 13.37 -11.74 -9.64
C TYR A 186 12.70 -13.09 -9.90
N LYS A 187 12.61 -13.90 -8.85
CA LYS A 187 11.88 -15.17 -8.88
C LYS A 187 10.51 -14.96 -8.26
N PHE A 188 9.48 -15.44 -8.96
CA PHE A 188 8.08 -15.38 -8.53
C PHE A 188 7.50 -16.79 -8.42
N GLU A 189 6.69 -17.02 -7.39
CA GLU A 189 5.99 -18.28 -7.16
C GLU A 189 4.48 -18.02 -7.10
N PRO A 190 3.64 -18.69 -7.90
CA PRO A 190 2.19 -18.48 -7.84
C PRO A 190 1.63 -18.93 -6.50
N ILE A 191 0.67 -18.17 -5.97
CA ILE A 191 -0.08 -18.55 -4.76
C ILE A 191 -1.46 -19.08 -5.12
N GLN A 192 -2.05 -19.88 -4.22
CA GLN A 192 -3.37 -20.48 -4.46
C GLN A 192 -4.52 -19.53 -4.13
N ASP A 193 -4.36 -18.73 -3.08
CA ASP A 193 -5.38 -17.76 -2.66
C ASP A 193 -5.23 -16.47 -3.48
N VAL A 194 -6.07 -16.33 -4.50
CA VAL A 194 -6.06 -15.20 -5.41
C VAL A 194 -7.25 -14.30 -5.08
N PRO A 195 -7.04 -13.09 -4.52
CA PRO A 195 -8.12 -12.20 -4.17
C PRO A 195 -8.85 -11.68 -5.41
N ALA A 196 -10.13 -11.32 -5.23
CA ALA A 196 -10.92 -10.71 -6.29
C ALA A 196 -10.25 -9.41 -6.80
N GLY A 197 -10.24 -9.24 -8.12
CA GLY A 197 -9.67 -8.07 -8.79
C GLY A 197 -8.39 -8.34 -9.56
N THR A 198 -7.79 -9.53 -9.43
CA THR A 198 -6.65 -9.98 -10.24
C THR A 198 -6.90 -11.38 -10.81
N THR A 199 -6.30 -11.71 -11.96
CA THR A 199 -6.39 -13.04 -12.60
C THR A 199 -5.39 -14.04 -12.03
N GLY A 200 -4.39 -13.55 -11.30
CA GLY A 200 -3.34 -14.33 -10.66
C GLY A 200 -2.66 -13.53 -9.56
N ALA A 201 -1.98 -14.21 -8.65
CA ALA A 201 -1.18 -13.60 -7.60
C ALA A 201 0.08 -14.42 -7.39
N TYR A 202 1.14 -13.73 -6.99
CA TYR A 202 2.47 -14.33 -6.86
C TYR A 202 3.15 -13.86 -5.59
N ARG A 203 4.00 -14.71 -5.04
CA ARG A 203 4.98 -14.37 -4.02
C ARG A 203 6.32 -14.09 -4.67
N LEU A 204 6.94 -12.98 -4.28
CA LEU A 204 8.32 -12.65 -4.63
C LEU A 204 9.30 -13.40 -3.71
N VAL A 205 10.34 -14.00 -4.30
CA VAL A 205 11.45 -14.65 -3.59
C VAL A 205 12.69 -13.76 -3.69
N TYR A 206 13.27 -13.35 -2.56
CA TYR A 206 14.29 -12.28 -2.46
C TYR A 206 15.41 -12.54 -1.43
#